data_AF-A0A0A2TZU1-F1
#
_entry.id   AF-A0A0A2TZU1-F1
#
_cell.length_a   1.000
_cell.length_b   1.000
_cell.length_c   1.000
_cell.angle_alpha   90.00
_cell.angle_beta   90.00
_cell.angle_gamma   90.00
#
_symmetry.space_group_name_H-M   'P 1'
#
loop_
_entity.id
_entity.type
_entity.pdbx_description
1 polymer ?
#
loop_
_entity_poly.entity_id
_entity_poly.type
_entity_poly.pdbx_seq_one_letter_code
_entity_poly.pdbx_strand_id
1 'polypeptide(L)'
;MKFKLPLIVVSDIVAARKFYEDILNQKVILDFGANITFEGDFSLQSKETWVEFTHKTENDILIKPDNFELYFEEEQFDEFVERLQSFEIQYVHDVTEYPWGQRVIRFYDPDMHMIEVGESMASVIKRFIDQGLSVEETAERTQHQLNM
;
A
#
# COMPACT_ATOMS: atom_id res chain seq x y z
N MET A 1 -16.66 19.49 -0.24
CA MET A 1 -15.92 18.52 0.59
C MET A 1 -14.79 17.94 -0.26
N LYS A 2 -13.60 17.70 0.28
CA LYS A 2 -12.46 17.13 -0.46
C LYS A 2 -11.76 16.07 0.40
N PHE A 3 -11.57 14.87 -0.13
CA PHE A 3 -10.73 13.85 0.50
C PHE A 3 -9.26 14.29 0.48
N LYS A 4 -8.54 14.05 1.56
CA LYS A 4 -7.16 14.50 1.71
C LYS A 4 -6.18 13.33 1.75
N LEU A 5 -6.40 12.37 2.65
CA LEU A 5 -5.56 11.20 2.83
C LEU A 5 -6.27 10.18 3.74
N PRO A 6 -5.94 8.88 3.65
CA PRO A 6 -6.23 7.93 4.70
C PRO A 6 -5.21 8.06 5.85
N LEU A 7 -5.65 7.72 7.05
CA LEU A 7 -4.84 7.73 8.27
C LEU A 7 -4.93 6.34 8.89
N ILE A 8 -3.78 5.74 9.18
CA ILE A 8 -3.66 4.46 9.87
C ILE A 8 -3.11 4.67 11.27
N VAL A 9 -3.60 3.86 12.21
CA VAL A 9 -3.29 3.99 13.63
C VAL A 9 -2.20 3.00 14.00
N VAL A 10 -1.07 3.49 14.50
CA VAL A 10 0.11 2.67 14.81
C VAL A 10 0.48 2.77 16.29
N SER A 11 0.96 1.67 16.85
CA SER A 11 1.30 1.60 18.28
C SER A 11 2.67 2.21 18.56
N ASP A 12 3.59 2.18 17.60
CA ASP A 12 4.91 2.80 17.67
C ASP A 12 5.19 3.58 16.37
N ILE A 13 5.18 4.91 16.47
CA ILE A 13 5.41 5.81 15.32
C ILE A 13 6.81 5.63 14.73
N VAL A 14 7.84 5.41 15.56
CA VAL A 14 9.23 5.31 15.08
C VAL A 14 9.42 4.00 14.32
N ALA A 15 8.89 2.89 14.88
CA ALA A 15 8.95 1.59 14.23
C ALA A 15 8.15 1.58 12.91
N ALA A 16 6.92 2.11 12.93
CA ALA A 16 6.09 2.20 11.73
C ALA A 16 6.72 3.10 10.67
N ARG A 17 7.23 4.28 11.05
CA ARG A 17 7.93 5.17 10.13
C ARG A 17 9.09 4.45 9.43
N LYS A 18 9.94 3.79 10.23
CA LYS A 18 11.09 3.03 9.70
C LYS A 18 10.65 1.94 8.73
N PHE A 19 9.56 1.22 9.02
CA PHE A 19 8.99 0.22 8.12
C PHE A 19 8.64 0.83 6.76
N TYR A 20 7.87 1.93 6.74
CA TYR A 20 7.43 2.57 5.50
C TYR A 20 8.60 3.23 4.73
N GLU A 21 9.58 3.81 5.42
CA GLU A 21 10.79 4.37 4.80
C GLU A 21 11.70 3.28 4.21
N ASP A 22 11.99 2.20 4.95
CA ASP A 22 12.97 1.18 4.55
C ASP A 22 12.41 0.18 3.52
N ILE A 23 11.16 -0.24 3.69
CA ILE A 23 10.58 -1.34 2.90
C ILE A 23 9.86 -0.79 1.67
N LEU A 24 9.07 0.27 1.87
CA LEU A 24 8.25 0.87 0.82
C LEU A 24 8.87 2.15 0.23
N ASN A 25 10.09 2.53 0.65
CA ASN A 25 10.78 3.74 0.18
C ASN A 25 9.95 5.04 0.33
N GLN A 26 9.01 5.09 1.28
CA GLN A 26 8.13 6.25 1.46
C GLN A 26 8.92 7.41 2.07
N LYS A 27 8.61 8.65 1.67
CA LYS A 27 9.30 9.84 2.18
C LYS A 27 8.39 10.67 3.06
N VAL A 28 8.84 11.03 4.25
CA VAL A 28 8.07 11.93 5.13
C VAL A 28 8.03 13.34 4.55
N ILE A 29 6.83 13.90 4.44
CA ILE A 29 6.60 15.28 3.99
C ILE A 29 6.16 16.22 5.12
N LEU A 30 5.55 15.66 6.18
CA LEU A 30 5.15 16.39 7.39
C LEU A 30 5.35 15.49 8.61
N ASP A 31 5.91 16.07 9.67
CA ASP A 31 6.18 15.38 10.93
C ASP A 31 5.72 16.26 12.10
N PHE A 32 4.68 15.78 12.80
CA PHE A 32 4.13 16.39 14.01
C PHE A 32 4.42 15.54 15.26
N GLY A 33 5.37 14.60 15.18
CA GLY A 33 5.69 13.65 16.24
C GLY A 33 4.64 12.53 16.35
N ALA A 34 3.45 12.84 16.86
CA ALA A 34 2.37 11.86 17.02
C ALA A 34 1.61 11.56 15.71
N ASN A 35 1.84 12.37 14.68
CA ASN A 35 1.29 12.20 13.34
C ASN A 35 2.39 12.44 12.30
N ILE A 36 2.54 11.53 11.35
CA ILE A 36 3.51 11.61 10.25
C ILE A 36 2.76 11.42 8.95
N THR A 37 3.04 12.27 7.96
CA THR A 37 2.46 12.14 6.61
C THR A 37 3.57 11.85 5.59
N PHE A 38 3.31 10.91 4.69
CA PHE A 38 4.23 10.52 3.61
C PHE A 38 3.85 11.12 2.25
N GLU A 39 4.84 11.19 1.36
CA GLU A 39 4.65 11.33 -0.08
C GLU A 39 3.77 10.17 -0.58
N GLY A 40 2.67 10.47 -1.29
CA GLY A 40 1.62 9.48 -1.59
C GLY A 40 0.32 9.69 -0.79
N ASP A 41 0.28 10.73 0.05
CA ASP A 41 -0.92 11.20 0.75
C ASP A 41 -1.56 10.11 1.64
N PHE A 42 -0.77 9.44 2.49
CA PHE A 42 -1.27 8.70 3.67
C PHE A 42 -0.51 9.12 4.94
N SER A 43 -1.10 8.87 6.11
CA SER A 43 -0.52 9.27 7.39
C SER A 43 -0.55 8.18 8.45
N LEU A 44 0.44 8.23 9.34
CA LEU A 44 0.49 7.49 10.59
C LEU A 44 -0.06 8.37 11.72
N GLN A 45 -0.79 7.77 12.64
CA GLN A 45 -1.22 8.40 13.89
C GLN A 45 -0.92 7.47 15.06
N SER A 46 -0.32 8.01 16.12
CA SER A 46 -0.08 7.20 17.32
C SER A 46 -1.41 6.76 17.94
N LYS A 47 -1.47 5.50 18.37
CA LYS A 47 -2.66 4.90 19.01
C LYS A 47 -3.11 5.71 20.23
N GLU A 48 -2.18 6.18 21.05
CA GLU A 48 -2.44 7.00 22.23
C GLU A 48 -3.29 8.23 21.89
N THR A 49 -2.79 9.09 21.01
CA THR A 49 -3.49 10.32 20.61
C THR A 49 -4.76 10.04 19.81
N TRP A 50 -4.81 8.95 19.03
CA TRP A 50 -6.02 8.57 18.30
C TRP A 50 -7.18 8.21 19.23
N VAL A 51 -6.90 7.45 20.29
CA VAL A 51 -7.87 7.09 21.34
C VAL A 51 -8.42 8.34 22.02
N GLU A 52 -7.57 9.33 22.30
CA GLU A 52 -7.98 10.64 22.83
C GLU A 52 -8.89 11.39 21.86
N PHE A 53 -8.46 11.56 20.61
CA PHE A 53 -9.18 12.32 19.58
C PHE A 53 -10.54 11.73 19.24
N THR A 54 -10.68 10.42 19.34
CA THR A 54 -11.91 9.69 18.98
C THR A 54 -12.77 9.31 20.18
N HIS A 55 -12.33 9.64 21.40
CA HIS A 55 -13.01 9.28 22.64
C HIS A 55 -13.30 7.77 22.74
N LYS A 56 -12.31 6.96 22.35
CA LYS A 56 -12.34 5.50 22.38
C LYS A 56 -11.48 4.97 23.51
N THR A 57 -11.35 3.65 23.57
CA THR A 57 -10.37 2.93 24.37
C THR A 57 -9.40 2.19 23.45
N GLU A 58 -8.24 1.78 23.96
CA GLU A 58 -7.29 0.99 23.18
C GLU A 58 -7.91 -0.31 22.64
N ASN A 59 -8.81 -0.92 23.41
CA ASN A 59 -9.51 -2.16 23.01
C ASN A 59 -10.49 -1.96 21.85
N ASP A 60 -10.91 -0.73 21.58
CA ASP A 60 -11.75 -0.43 20.42
C ASP A 60 -10.94 -0.43 19.11
N ILE A 61 -9.61 -0.32 19.20
CA ILE A 61 -8.70 -0.29 18.04
C ILE A 61 -8.24 -1.72 17.74
N LEU A 62 -8.94 -2.36 16.80
CA LEU A 62 -8.68 -3.74 16.41
C LEU A 62 -7.34 -3.89 15.69
N ILE A 63 -6.60 -4.94 16.05
CA ILE A 63 -5.40 -5.39 15.35
C ILE A 63 -5.82 -6.41 14.29
N LYS A 64 -5.25 -6.31 13.09
CA LYS A 64 -5.55 -7.19 11.95
C LYS A 64 -7.06 -7.26 11.63
N PRO A 65 -7.74 -6.13 11.40
CA PRO A 65 -9.17 -6.14 11.11
C PRO A 65 -9.52 -6.70 9.72
N ASP A 66 -8.53 -6.84 8.83
CA ASP A 66 -8.64 -7.40 7.47
C ASP A 66 -9.80 -6.82 6.65
N ASN A 67 -10.10 -5.52 6.85
CA ASN A 67 -11.22 -4.82 6.23
C ASN A 67 -10.80 -3.56 5.42
N PHE A 68 -9.50 -3.32 5.30
CA PHE A 68 -8.90 -2.18 4.62
C PHE A 68 -7.47 -2.54 4.20
N GLU A 69 -6.99 -1.95 3.10
CA GLU A 69 -5.59 -2.03 2.67
C GLU A 69 -5.06 -0.68 2.19
N LEU A 70 -3.74 -0.50 2.30
CA LEU A 70 -3.00 0.51 1.55
C LEU A 70 -2.47 -0.11 0.26
N TYR A 71 -2.84 0.47 -0.88
CA TYR A 71 -2.45 -0.02 -2.21
C TYR A 71 -1.34 0.86 -2.81
N PHE A 72 -0.26 0.21 -3.24
CA PHE A 72 0.88 0.84 -3.92
C PHE A 72 1.16 0.16 -5.25
N GLU A 73 1.74 0.92 -6.18
CA GLU A 73 2.27 0.41 -7.44
C GLU A 73 3.80 0.59 -7.48
N GLU A 74 4.50 -0.43 -7.98
CA GLU A 74 5.95 -0.45 -8.13
C GLU A 74 6.32 -0.77 -9.59
N GLU A 75 7.25 0.01 -10.15
CA GLU A 75 7.74 -0.20 -11.52
C GLU A 75 8.75 -1.35 -11.57
N GLN A 76 9.62 -1.46 -10.56
CA GLN A 76 10.62 -2.52 -10.41
C GLN A 76 10.09 -3.63 -9.49
N PHE A 77 8.92 -4.17 -9.81
CA PHE A 77 8.16 -5.08 -8.94
C PHE A 77 8.96 -6.33 -8.53
N ASP A 78 9.66 -6.97 -9.48
CA ASP A 78 10.43 -8.18 -9.19
C ASP A 78 11.61 -7.88 -8.23
N GLU A 79 12.30 -6.75 -8.42
CA GLU A 79 13.36 -6.31 -7.51
C GLU A 79 12.82 -5.98 -6.12
N PHE A 80 11.63 -5.37 -6.05
CA PHE A 80 10.95 -5.12 -4.78
C PHE A 80 10.62 -6.42 -4.06
N VAL A 81 10.05 -7.41 -4.74
CA VAL A 81 9.71 -8.72 -4.16
C VAL A 81 10.97 -9.43 -3.65
N GLU A 82 12.07 -9.42 -4.42
CA GLU A 82 13.34 -9.99 -3.99
C GLU A 82 13.89 -9.29 -2.74
N ARG A 83 13.89 -7.95 -2.74
CA ARG A 83 14.32 -7.15 -1.58
C ARG A 83 13.45 -7.42 -0.35
N LEU A 84 12.15 -7.59 -0.53
CA LEU A 84 11.18 -7.83 0.53
C LEU A 84 11.51 -9.08 1.35
N GLN A 85 12.08 -10.12 0.71
CA GLN A 85 12.49 -11.37 1.36
C GLN A 85 13.61 -11.19 2.40
N SER A 86 14.32 -10.06 2.39
CA SER A 86 15.36 -9.75 3.37
C SER A 86 14.82 -9.21 4.70
N PHE A 87 13.50 -8.97 4.79
CA PHE A 87 12.84 -8.45 5.98
C PHE A 87 11.96 -9.51 6.65
N GLU A 88 11.82 -9.43 7.97
CA GLU A 88 10.87 -10.25 8.71
C GLU A 88 9.47 -9.64 8.58
N ILE A 89 8.66 -10.20 7.67
CA ILE A 89 7.34 -9.69 7.31
C ILE A 89 6.31 -10.81 7.38
N GLN A 90 5.11 -10.49 7.89
CA GLN A 90 3.97 -11.38 7.81
C GLN A 90 3.22 -11.17 6.49
N TYR A 91 3.24 -12.19 5.64
CA TYR A 91 2.50 -12.18 4.37
C TYR A 91 1.03 -12.53 4.57
N VAL A 92 0.16 -11.92 3.77
CA VAL A 92 -1.23 -12.37 3.58
C VAL A 92 -1.23 -13.55 2.61
N HIS A 93 -0.53 -13.38 1.49
CA HIS A 93 -0.28 -14.40 0.46
C HIS A 93 0.96 -14.04 -0.35
N ASP A 94 1.53 -15.03 -1.03
CA ASP A 94 2.64 -14.84 -1.98
C ASP A 94 2.20 -14.04 -3.22
N VAL A 95 3.15 -13.79 -4.13
CA VAL A 95 2.87 -13.14 -5.41
C VAL A 95 1.73 -13.85 -6.13
N THR A 96 0.68 -13.09 -6.44
CA THR A 96 -0.54 -13.58 -7.09
C THR A 96 -0.82 -12.72 -8.32
N GLU A 97 -1.24 -13.34 -9.41
CA GLU A 97 -1.67 -12.63 -10.62
C GLU A 97 -3.19 -12.49 -10.64
N TYR A 98 -3.69 -11.28 -10.85
CA TYR A 98 -5.12 -11.02 -10.96
C TYR A 98 -5.68 -11.24 -12.35
N PRO A 99 -7.02 -11.37 -12.48
CA PRO A 99 -7.65 -11.59 -13.77
C PRO A 99 -7.35 -10.52 -14.81
N TRP A 100 -6.95 -9.30 -14.43
CA TRP A 100 -6.53 -8.24 -15.36
C TRP A 100 -5.02 -8.24 -15.69
N GLY A 101 -4.28 -9.26 -15.22
CA GLY A 101 -2.87 -9.50 -15.57
C GLY A 101 -1.84 -8.81 -14.70
N GLN A 102 -2.25 -8.08 -13.66
CA GLN A 102 -1.37 -7.46 -12.70
C GLN A 102 -0.88 -8.50 -11.68
N ARG A 103 0.43 -8.58 -11.45
CA ARG A 103 1.00 -9.32 -10.32
C ARG A 103 1.02 -8.43 -9.09
N VAL A 104 0.64 -8.99 -7.95
CA VAL A 104 0.61 -8.28 -6.66
C VAL A 104 1.15 -9.17 -5.55
N ILE A 105 1.65 -8.56 -4.49
CA ILE A 105 1.96 -9.22 -3.22
C ILE A 105 1.27 -8.49 -2.08
N ARG A 106 0.81 -9.25 -1.07
CA ARG A 106 0.20 -8.67 0.12
C ARG A 106 0.89 -9.09 1.40
N PHE A 107 1.07 -8.13 2.28
CA PHE A 107 1.69 -8.32 3.57
C PHE A 107 1.17 -7.31 4.59
N TYR A 108 1.61 -7.45 5.83
CA TYR A 108 1.23 -6.58 6.93
C TYR A 108 2.38 -5.66 7.34
N ASP A 109 2.00 -4.47 7.79
CA ASP A 109 2.89 -3.58 8.55
C ASP A 109 3.03 -4.04 10.02
N PRO A 110 3.83 -3.34 10.86
CA PRO A 110 4.04 -3.71 12.26
C PRO A 110 2.77 -3.74 13.13
N ASP A 111 1.71 -3.02 12.73
CA ASP A 111 0.42 -2.94 13.42
C ASP A 111 -0.68 -3.77 12.74
N MET A 112 -0.30 -4.64 11.80
CA MET A 112 -1.19 -5.52 11.04
C MET A 112 -2.18 -4.79 10.13
N HIS A 113 -1.78 -3.64 9.59
CA HIS A 113 -2.45 -3.01 8.46
C HIS A 113 -2.07 -3.73 7.18
N MET A 114 -3.06 -4.09 6.37
CA MET A 114 -2.82 -4.78 5.11
C MET A 114 -2.23 -3.80 4.08
N ILE A 115 -1.20 -4.25 3.38
CA ILE A 115 -0.56 -3.53 2.28
C ILE A 115 -0.59 -4.42 1.05
N GLU A 116 -1.08 -3.90 -0.06
CA GLU A 116 -0.90 -4.48 -1.39
C GLU A 116 0.14 -3.65 -2.15
N VAL A 117 1.15 -4.33 -2.70
CA VAL A 117 2.03 -3.74 -3.70
C VAL A 117 1.81 -4.51 -5.00
N GLY A 118 1.40 -3.81 -6.05
CA GLY A 118 1.22 -4.36 -7.39
C GLY A 118 2.27 -3.85 -8.37
N GLU A 119 2.40 -4.55 -9.49
CA GLU A 119 3.05 -3.97 -10.67
C GLU A 119 2.34 -2.67 -11.06
N SER A 120 3.09 -1.67 -11.52
CA SER A 120 2.48 -0.48 -12.07
C SER A 120 1.58 -0.81 -13.27
N MET A 121 0.37 -0.25 -13.32
CA MET A 121 -0.56 -0.56 -14.40
C MET A 121 -0.03 -0.13 -15.77
N ALA A 122 0.83 0.90 -15.80
CA ALA A 122 1.57 1.28 -17.00
C ALA A 122 2.47 0.14 -17.52
N SER A 123 3.18 -0.57 -16.62
CA SER A 123 4.01 -1.73 -16.99
C SER A 123 3.17 -2.92 -17.44
N VAL A 124 2.04 -3.18 -16.79
CA VAL A 124 1.09 -4.23 -17.19
C VAL A 124 0.53 -3.97 -18.60
N ILE A 125 0.06 -2.74 -18.85
CA ILE A 125 -0.44 -2.31 -20.16
C ILE A 125 0.64 -2.46 -21.22
N LYS A 126 1.85 -1.95 -20.95
CA LYS A 126 2.98 -2.05 -21.88
C LYS A 126 3.30 -3.50 -22.22
N ARG A 127 3.32 -4.39 -21.23
CA ARG A 127 3.54 -5.83 -21.43
C ARG A 127 2.53 -6.44 -22.39
N PHE A 128 1.24 -6.10 -22.29
CA PHE A 128 0.23 -6.63 -23.21
C PHE A 128 0.37 -6.09 -24.64
N ILE A 129 0.69 -4.80 -24.79
CA ILE A 129 0.99 -4.22 -26.11
C ILE A 129 2.22 -4.88 -26.74
N ASP A 130 3.28 -5.10 -25.96
CA ASP A 130 4.51 -5.78 -26.42
C ASP A 130 4.26 -7.26 -26.80
N GLN A 131 3.22 -7.88 -26.22
CA GLN A 131 2.73 -9.21 -26.58
C GLN A 131 1.85 -9.22 -27.85
N GLY A 132 1.55 -8.05 -28.41
CA GLY A 132 0.83 -7.90 -29.68
C GLY A 132 -0.66 -7.62 -29.57
N LEU A 133 -1.19 -7.36 -28.36
CA LEU A 133 -2.58 -6.93 -28.21
C LEU A 133 -2.76 -5.52 -28.80
N SER A 134 -3.92 -5.26 -29.39
CA SER A 134 -4.32 -3.91 -29.75
C SER A 134 -4.54 -3.05 -28.50
N VAL A 135 -4.67 -1.74 -28.69
CA VAL A 135 -5.03 -0.81 -27.60
C VAL A 135 -6.40 -1.16 -27.02
N GLU A 136 -7.35 -1.53 -27.88
CA GLU A 136 -8.71 -1.93 -27.51
C GLU A 136 -8.72 -3.26 -26.74
N GLU A 137 -8.01 -4.27 -27.22
CA GLU A 137 -7.87 -5.57 -26.55
C GLU A 137 -7.19 -5.41 -25.18
N THR A 138 -6.16 -4.55 -25.10
CA THR A 138 -5.46 -4.25 -23.85
C THR A 138 -6.37 -3.53 -22.86
N ALA A 139 -7.16 -2.57 -23.32
CA ALA A 139 -8.13 -1.86 -22.48
C ALA A 139 -9.21 -2.80 -21.93
N GLU A 140 -9.76 -3.68 -22.77
CA GLU A 140 -10.72 -4.72 -22.34
C GLU A 140 -10.08 -5.67 -21.32
N ARG A 141 -8.85 -6.15 -21.59
CA ARG A 141 -8.13 -7.08 -20.72
C ARG A 141 -7.80 -6.48 -19.35
N THR A 142 -7.35 -5.22 -19.32
CA THR A 142 -6.93 -4.50 -18.11
C THR A 142 -8.08 -3.77 -17.42
N GLN A 143 -9.30 -3.85 -17.98
CA GLN A 143 -10.49 -3.12 -17.54
C GLN A 143 -10.31 -1.59 -17.49
N HIS A 144 -9.31 -1.06 -18.20
CA HIS A 144 -9.06 0.36 -18.30
C HIS A 144 -9.99 1.02 -19.31
N GLN A 145 -10.51 2.19 -18.97
CA GLN A 145 -11.30 2.99 -19.91
C GLN A 145 -10.37 3.67 -20.92
N LEU A 146 -10.71 3.56 -22.21
CA LEU A 146 -10.11 4.40 -23.23
C LEU A 146 -10.72 5.80 -23.13
N ASN A 147 -9.90 6.78 -22.77
CA ASN A 147 -10.29 8.18 -22.90
C ASN A 147 -10.19 8.55 -24.39
N MET A 148 -11.33 8.48 -25.10
CA MET A 148 -11.48 9.00 -26.46
C MET A 148 -11.72 10.51 -26.47
#